data_AF-A0A067EQL7-F1
#
_entry.id   AF-A0A067EQL7-F1
#
_cell.length_a   1.000
_cell.length_b   1.000
_cell.length_c   1.000
_cell.angle_alpha   90.00
_cell.angle_beta   90.00
_cell.angle_gamma   90.00
#
_symmetry.space_group_name_H-M   'P 1'
#
loop_
_entity.id
_entity.type
_entity.pdbx_description
1 polymer ?
#
loop_
_entity_poly.entity_id
_entity_poly.type
_entity_poly.pdbx_seq_one_letter_code
_entity_poly.pdbx_strand_id
1 'polypeptide(L)'
;HIRDDEVSSLINKIRHSCFNKGGPLNLMEMLLFVSNNIVSRCVIGRKADEEEENIGKSNKYGELLRRLEEQLAAFYDLSGLIGRLNATARALDALLDQVIEEHINKVLSESDDVDDQSDKKDFVDILLHLWKNSMLGAELSQDNLEAIILDMFLGGTDTTETTLEWAMAELVKNPTSMKTVQEEIRSVAKGKLNIDMKDIEKMDSLKCVLKETLRLHPPAPLLVPREIAQCVKRRDMFLNNPVDCQGQDFQFIPFGAGRRGCPGMSFGLAAVEYVIANLLHCFDWKLPLGEVEENLGMTEVNGLTVHKKLPLYLVPALDVSRKMSIVVMF
;
A
#
# COMPACT_ATOMS: atom_id res chain seq x y z
N HIS A 1 -5.79 8.13 11.79
CA HIS A 1 -5.64 7.16 12.88
C HIS A 1 -4.97 5.86 12.44
N ILE A 2 -5.60 5.02 11.59
CA ILE A 2 -5.01 3.70 11.20
C ILE A 2 -3.60 3.83 10.63
N ARG A 3 -3.39 4.73 9.65
CA ARG A 3 -2.05 5.00 9.10
C ARG A 3 -1.05 5.47 10.16
N ASP A 4 -1.48 6.34 11.07
CA ASP A 4 -0.63 6.86 12.14
C ASP A 4 -0.17 5.73 13.07
N ASP A 5 -1.07 4.81 13.43
CA ASP A 5 -0.78 3.65 14.28
C ASP A 5 0.21 2.70 13.61
N GLU A 6 -0.05 2.30 12.36
CA GLU A 6 0.77 1.30 11.66
C GLU A 6 2.16 1.86 11.33
N VAL A 7 2.24 3.12 10.92
CA VAL A 7 3.54 3.77 10.69
C VAL A 7 4.30 4.00 11.99
N SER A 8 3.61 4.34 13.09
CA SER A 8 4.26 4.45 14.40
C SER A 8 4.80 3.09 14.87
N SER A 9 4.06 2.01 14.66
CA SER A 9 4.51 0.64 14.92
C SER A 9 5.76 0.30 14.08
N LEU A 10 5.73 0.58 12.78
CA LEU A 10 6.86 0.40 11.88
C LEU A 10 8.10 1.18 12.35
N ILE A 11 7.97 2.48 12.64
CA ILE A 11 9.05 3.32 13.15
C ILE A 11 9.62 2.74 14.44
N ASN A 12 8.77 2.32 15.37
CA ASN A 12 9.23 1.77 16.65
C ASN A 12 9.98 0.44 16.46
N LYS A 13 9.52 -0.44 15.56
CA LYS A 13 10.26 -1.66 15.17
C LYS A 13 11.65 -1.31 14.62
N ILE A 14 11.75 -0.32 13.72
CA ILE A 14 13.03 0.13 13.15
C ILE A 14 13.94 0.74 14.24
N ARG A 15 13.40 1.62 15.10
CA ARG A 15 14.14 2.22 16.23
C ARG A 15 14.70 1.15 17.15
N HIS A 16 13.90 0.15 17.52
CA HIS A 16 14.34 -0.95 18.37
C HIS A 16 15.49 -1.75 17.73
N SER A 17 15.48 -1.95 16.41
CA SER A 17 16.60 -2.57 15.68
C SER A 17 17.88 -1.71 15.72
N CYS A 18 17.75 -0.39 15.60
CA CYS A 18 18.88 0.54 15.74
C CYS A 18 19.58 0.41 17.10
N PHE A 19 18.83 0.22 18.19
CA PHE A 19 19.39 0.12 19.55
C PHE A 19 20.03 -1.24 19.86
N ASN A 20 19.52 -2.34 19.28
CA ASN A 20 19.86 -3.69 19.73
C ASN A 20 20.96 -4.41 18.94
N LYS A 21 21.49 -3.81 17.85
CA LYS A 21 22.75 -4.22 17.16
C LYS A 21 23.02 -3.44 15.87
N GLY A 22 22.06 -2.66 15.35
CA GLY A 22 22.26 -1.83 14.15
C GLY A 22 22.70 -2.65 12.93
N GLY A 23 21.77 -3.41 12.34
CA GLY A 23 22.03 -4.26 11.18
C GLY A 23 21.16 -3.88 9.97
N PRO A 24 21.45 -4.46 8.79
CA PRO A 24 20.60 -4.30 7.62
C PRO A 24 19.21 -4.88 7.89
N LEU A 25 18.17 -4.11 7.55
CA LEU A 25 16.77 -4.49 7.63
C LEU A 25 16.26 -4.87 6.26
N ASN A 26 15.44 -5.92 6.18
CA ASN A 26 14.67 -6.24 4.99
C ASN A 26 13.52 -5.23 4.85
N LEU A 27 13.74 -4.13 4.12
CA LEU A 27 12.76 -3.06 4.03
C LEU A 27 11.52 -3.49 3.23
N MET A 28 11.70 -4.33 2.20
CA MET A 28 10.60 -4.93 1.42
C MET A 28 9.56 -5.57 2.35
N GLU A 29 9.99 -6.50 3.19
CA GLU A 29 9.11 -7.23 4.12
C GLU A 29 8.40 -6.28 5.10
N MET A 30 9.12 -5.28 5.63
CA MET A 30 8.53 -4.29 6.54
C MET A 30 7.50 -3.39 5.84
N LEU A 31 7.74 -3.03 4.57
CA LEU A 31 6.82 -2.24 3.74
C LEU A 31 5.59 -3.04 3.31
N LEU A 32 5.75 -4.34 3.06
CA LEU A 32 4.64 -5.26 2.85
C LEU A 32 3.75 -5.35 4.09
N PHE A 33 4.34 -5.58 5.26
CA PHE A 33 3.59 -5.65 6.51
C PHE A 33 2.80 -4.37 6.82
N VAL A 34 3.43 -3.19 6.68
CA VAL A 34 2.73 -1.92 6.93
C VAL A 34 1.60 -1.67 5.92
N SER A 35 1.81 -2.00 4.64
CA SER A 35 0.80 -1.85 3.58
C SER A 35 -0.39 -2.77 3.82
N ASN A 36 -0.12 -4.04 4.13
CA ASN A 36 -1.12 -5.06 4.46
C ASN A 36 -1.94 -4.64 5.67
N ASN A 37 -1.30 -4.17 6.74
CA ASN A 37 -1.99 -3.78 7.96
C ASN A 37 -2.85 -2.52 7.74
N ILE A 38 -2.37 -1.54 6.98
CA ILE A 38 -3.16 -0.35 6.64
C ILE A 38 -4.41 -0.76 5.85
N VAL A 39 -4.26 -1.56 4.79
CA VAL A 39 -5.39 -2.02 3.97
C VAL A 39 -6.33 -2.89 4.79
N SER A 40 -5.82 -3.90 5.51
CA SER A 40 -6.64 -4.83 6.30
C SER A 40 -7.46 -4.11 7.36
N ARG A 41 -6.85 -3.18 8.11
CA ARG A 41 -7.59 -2.43 9.14
C ARG A 41 -8.60 -1.46 8.54
N CYS A 42 -8.31 -0.88 7.37
CA CYS A 42 -9.26 -0.02 6.68
C CYS A 42 -10.42 -0.81 6.05
N VAL A 43 -10.16 -2.02 5.56
CA VAL A 43 -11.15 -2.82 4.84
C VAL A 43 -12.02 -3.63 5.80
N ILE A 44 -11.40 -4.42 6.69
CA ILE A 44 -12.07 -5.41 7.55
C ILE A 44 -11.87 -5.17 9.05
N GLY A 45 -11.31 -4.03 9.44
CA GLY A 45 -11.14 -3.65 10.84
C GLY A 45 -10.06 -4.42 11.62
N ARG A 46 -9.29 -5.32 10.98
CA ARG A 46 -8.29 -6.21 11.63
C ARG A 46 -6.88 -6.01 11.08
N LYS A 47 -5.85 -6.30 11.89
CA LYS A 47 -4.47 -6.40 11.40
C LYS A 47 -4.24 -7.73 10.69
N ALA A 48 -3.34 -7.71 9.71
CA ALA A 48 -2.79 -8.94 9.14
C ALA A 48 -1.96 -9.72 10.17
N ASP A 49 -1.30 -9.01 11.09
CA ASP A 49 -0.27 -9.57 11.99
C ASP A 49 -0.76 -9.94 13.40
N GLU A 50 -2.05 -9.76 13.73
CA GLU A 50 -2.59 -10.00 15.08
C GLU A 50 -2.58 -11.50 15.52
N GLU A 51 -2.02 -12.40 14.70
CA GLU A 51 -1.85 -13.83 15.03
C GLU A 51 -0.39 -14.29 15.20
N GLU A 52 0.63 -13.40 15.16
CA GLU A 52 2.05 -13.81 15.29
C GLU A 52 2.47 -14.29 16.70
N GLU A 53 1.70 -14.04 17.77
CA GLU A 53 1.99 -14.62 19.10
C GLU A 53 1.62 -16.12 19.20
N ASN A 54 0.90 -16.67 18.22
CA ASN A 54 0.66 -18.12 18.09
C ASN A 54 1.35 -18.65 16.84
N ILE A 55 2.61 -19.09 17.02
CA ILE A 55 3.43 -19.81 16.05
C ILE A 55 2.56 -20.90 15.35
N GLY A 56 2.09 -20.64 14.13
CA GLY A 56 1.38 -21.62 13.30
C GLY A 56 0.24 -21.11 12.40
N LYS A 57 -0.25 -19.88 12.55
CA LYS A 57 -1.24 -19.28 11.62
C LYS A 57 -0.71 -17.95 11.08
N SER A 58 0.14 -18.03 10.06
CA SER A 58 0.38 -16.88 9.18
C SER A 58 -0.96 -16.35 8.66
N ASN A 59 -1.06 -15.03 8.47
CA ASN A 59 -2.17 -14.32 7.83
C ASN A 59 -2.72 -15.11 6.63
N LYS A 60 -3.72 -15.96 6.88
CA LYS A 60 -4.27 -16.89 5.88
C LYS A 60 -4.81 -16.12 4.69
N TYR A 61 -5.28 -14.89 4.91
CA TYR A 61 -5.75 -13.99 3.88
C TYR A 61 -4.60 -13.52 2.98
N GLY A 62 -3.52 -12.98 3.55
CA GLY A 62 -2.33 -12.57 2.80
C GLY A 62 -1.65 -13.70 2.03
N GLU A 63 -1.57 -14.90 2.61
CA GLU A 63 -1.02 -16.07 1.90
C GLU A 63 -1.89 -16.48 0.71
N LEU A 64 -3.22 -16.48 0.88
CA LEU A 64 -4.16 -16.82 -0.19
C LEU A 64 -4.19 -15.75 -1.29
N LEU A 65 -4.10 -14.47 -0.94
CA LEU A 65 -4.00 -13.36 -1.90
C LEU A 65 -2.72 -13.49 -2.74
N ARG A 66 -1.56 -13.67 -2.10
CA ARG A 66 -0.30 -13.87 -2.81
C ARG A 66 -0.36 -15.07 -3.74
N ARG A 67 -0.96 -16.17 -3.27
CA ARG A 67 -1.18 -17.37 -4.10
C ARG A 67 -2.12 -17.07 -5.28
N LEU A 68 -3.16 -16.27 -5.09
CA LEU A 68 -4.07 -15.87 -6.17
C LEU A 68 -3.34 -15.00 -7.20
N GLU A 69 -2.56 -14.01 -6.77
CA GLU A 69 -1.77 -13.13 -7.64
C GLU A 69 -0.76 -13.91 -8.48
N GLU A 70 -0.02 -14.84 -7.87
CA GLU A 70 0.89 -15.75 -8.57
C GLU A 70 0.16 -16.60 -9.63
N GLN A 71 -1.06 -17.06 -9.31
CA GLN A 71 -1.89 -17.85 -10.23
C GLN A 71 -2.46 -17.00 -11.37
N LEU A 72 -2.84 -15.75 -11.11
CA LEU A 72 -3.30 -14.80 -12.13
C LEU A 72 -2.17 -14.38 -13.08
N ALA A 73 -0.93 -14.31 -12.58
CA ALA A 73 0.25 -14.01 -13.39
C ALA A 73 0.73 -15.21 -14.26
N ALA A 74 0.27 -16.44 -13.96
CA ALA A 74 0.69 -17.66 -14.62
C ALA A 74 0.01 -17.88 -16.00
N PHE A 75 0.33 -17.03 -16.98
CA PHE A 75 -0.21 -17.13 -18.34
C PHE A 75 0.21 -18.39 -19.13
N TYR A 76 1.25 -19.12 -18.67
CA TYR A 76 1.92 -20.15 -19.47
C TYR A 76 1.82 -21.59 -18.94
N ASP A 77 1.30 -21.81 -17.71
CA ASP A 77 1.08 -23.16 -17.15
C ASP A 77 -0.40 -23.49 -17.11
N LEU A 78 -0.95 -23.98 -18.22
CA LEU A 78 -2.38 -24.29 -18.36
C LEU A 78 -2.78 -25.60 -17.63
N SER A 79 -1.82 -26.44 -17.24
CA SER A 79 -2.12 -27.75 -16.67
C SER A 79 -2.43 -27.65 -15.17
N GLY A 80 -3.70 -27.84 -14.82
CA GLY A 80 -4.15 -27.85 -13.42
C GLY A 80 -4.29 -26.46 -12.78
N LEU A 81 -3.93 -25.38 -13.48
CA LEU A 81 -4.09 -23.99 -12.99
C LEU A 81 -5.53 -23.68 -12.61
N ILE A 82 -6.50 -24.05 -13.45
CA ILE A 82 -7.93 -23.86 -13.17
C ILE A 82 -8.33 -24.57 -11.86
N GLY A 83 -7.84 -25.79 -11.64
CA GLY A 83 -8.10 -26.54 -10.41
C GLY A 83 -7.51 -25.87 -9.17
N ARG A 84 -6.29 -25.34 -9.29
CA ARG A 84 -5.61 -24.59 -8.21
C ARG A 84 -6.31 -23.27 -7.93
N LEU A 85 -6.70 -22.53 -8.97
CA LEU A 85 -7.41 -21.25 -8.87
C LEU A 85 -8.78 -21.45 -8.21
N ASN A 86 -9.54 -22.47 -8.61
CA ASN A 86 -10.79 -22.83 -7.95
C ASN A 86 -10.60 -23.23 -6.49
N ALA A 87 -9.48 -23.86 -6.13
CA ALA A 87 -9.18 -24.18 -4.73
C ALA A 87 -8.81 -22.93 -3.92
N THR A 88 -8.02 -22.01 -4.48
CA THR A 88 -7.71 -20.71 -3.86
C THR A 88 -8.96 -19.85 -3.69
N ALA A 89 -9.80 -19.75 -4.74
CA ALA A 89 -11.06 -19.01 -4.73
C ALA A 89 -11.97 -19.49 -3.60
N ARG A 90 -12.25 -20.80 -3.52
CA ARG A 90 -13.07 -21.36 -2.42
C ARG A 90 -12.52 -21.07 -1.03
N ALA A 91 -11.19 -20.98 -0.88
CA ALA A 91 -10.56 -20.67 0.40
C ALA A 91 -10.69 -19.18 0.76
N LEU A 92 -10.66 -18.29 -0.24
CA LEU A 92 -10.91 -16.86 -0.09
C LEU A 92 -12.39 -16.60 0.18
N ASP A 93 -13.31 -17.20 -0.58
CA ASP A 93 -14.76 -17.09 -0.38
C ASP A 93 -15.11 -17.45 1.06
N ALA A 94 -14.61 -18.59 1.57
CA ALA A 94 -14.86 -19.02 2.95
C ALA A 94 -14.28 -18.06 4.02
N LEU A 95 -13.23 -17.30 3.71
CA LEU A 95 -12.71 -16.26 4.61
C LEU A 95 -13.54 -14.98 4.54
N LEU A 96 -13.95 -14.59 3.33
CA LEU A 96 -14.78 -13.43 3.10
C LEU A 96 -16.17 -13.60 3.71
N ASP A 97 -16.76 -14.79 3.60
CA ASP A 97 -18.00 -15.18 4.28
C ASP A 97 -17.89 -14.96 5.79
N GLN A 98 -16.80 -15.43 6.41
CA GLN A 98 -16.55 -15.26 7.85
C GLN A 98 -16.47 -13.77 8.22
N VAL A 99 -15.72 -12.99 7.45
CA VAL A 99 -15.60 -11.54 7.65
C VAL A 99 -16.97 -10.89 7.55
N ILE A 100 -17.74 -11.15 6.50
CA ILE A 100 -19.06 -10.56 6.28
C ILE A 100 -20.02 -10.94 7.41
N GLU A 101 -20.07 -12.22 7.80
CA GLU A 101 -20.93 -12.70 8.88
C GLU A 101 -20.60 -12.03 10.22
N GLU A 102 -19.32 -11.87 10.54
CA GLU A 102 -18.87 -11.15 11.74
C GLU A 102 -19.33 -9.70 11.75
N HIS A 103 -19.21 -8.98 10.63
CA HIS A 103 -19.64 -7.59 10.53
C HIS A 103 -21.18 -7.47 10.55
N ILE A 104 -21.90 -8.42 9.95
CA ILE A 104 -23.37 -8.48 10.05
C ILE A 104 -23.78 -8.67 11.51
N ASN A 105 -23.16 -9.60 12.23
CA ASN A 105 -23.45 -9.87 13.64
C ASN A 105 -23.14 -8.67 14.54
N LYS A 106 -22.03 -7.96 14.28
CA LYS A 106 -21.70 -6.69 14.94
C LYS A 106 -22.84 -5.68 14.78
N VAL A 107 -23.28 -5.43 13.55
CA VAL A 107 -24.38 -4.50 13.24
C VAL A 107 -25.71 -4.95 13.86
N LEU A 108 -25.98 -6.25 13.98
CA LEU A 108 -27.19 -6.77 14.63
C LEU A 108 -27.15 -6.66 16.16
N SER A 109 -25.96 -6.67 16.76
CA SER A 109 -25.75 -6.57 18.20
C SER A 109 -25.74 -5.13 18.73
N GLU A 110 -25.50 -4.15 17.86
CA GLU A 110 -25.58 -2.72 18.15
C GLU A 110 -27.06 -2.27 18.07
N SER A 111 -27.74 -2.25 19.21
CA SER A 111 -29.05 -1.60 19.36
C SER A 111 -28.93 -0.08 19.18
N ASP A 112 -29.96 0.57 18.62
CA ASP A 112 -30.14 2.00 18.24
C ASP A 112 -29.78 3.11 19.28
N ASP A 113 -29.03 2.82 20.33
CA ASP A 113 -28.68 3.77 21.39
C ASP A 113 -27.24 4.32 21.25
N VAL A 114 -27.21 5.62 20.94
CA VAL A 114 -26.14 6.62 21.12
C VAL A 114 -25.00 6.63 20.09
N ASP A 115 -25.13 7.65 19.23
CA ASP A 115 -24.21 8.36 18.34
C ASP A 115 -22.81 8.69 18.94
N ASP A 116 -22.04 7.70 19.40
CA ASP A 116 -20.67 7.89 19.91
C ASP A 116 -19.63 6.89 19.32
N GLN A 117 -20.02 6.05 18.35
CA GLN A 117 -19.11 5.13 17.64
C GLN A 117 -18.95 5.43 16.13
N SER A 118 -19.30 6.64 15.69
CA SER A 118 -19.07 7.05 14.28
C SER A 118 -17.59 7.00 13.87
N ASP A 119 -16.66 6.98 14.85
CA ASP A 119 -15.22 7.04 14.65
C ASP A 119 -14.52 5.69 14.34
N LYS A 120 -15.23 4.55 14.29
CA LYS A 120 -14.61 3.23 14.02
C LYS A 120 -15.37 2.34 13.03
N LYS A 121 -15.93 2.93 11.97
CA LYS A 121 -16.45 2.14 10.84
C LYS A 121 -15.33 1.78 9.87
N ASP A 122 -15.24 0.51 9.51
CA ASP A 122 -14.40 0.05 8.40
C ASP A 122 -15.18 0.03 7.07
N PHE A 123 -14.51 -0.35 5.99
CA PHE A 123 -15.12 -0.40 4.66
C PHE A 123 -16.28 -1.39 4.59
N VAL A 124 -16.18 -2.55 5.23
CA VAL A 124 -17.25 -3.57 5.25
C VAL A 124 -18.46 -3.03 6.01
N ASP A 125 -18.27 -2.37 7.15
CA ASP A 125 -19.35 -1.69 7.90
C ASP A 125 -20.08 -0.67 7.01
N ILE A 126 -19.34 0.16 6.26
CA ILE A 126 -19.90 1.15 5.34
C ILE A 126 -20.68 0.47 4.22
N LEU A 127 -20.11 -0.58 3.63
CA LEU A 127 -20.70 -1.28 2.48
C LEU A 127 -21.98 -2.02 2.89
N LEU A 128 -21.98 -2.68 4.05
CA LEU A 128 -23.17 -3.30 4.63
C LEU A 128 -24.26 -2.29 4.96
N HIS A 129 -23.90 -1.11 5.47
CA HIS A 129 -24.85 -0.03 5.73
C HIS A 129 -25.52 0.47 4.45
N LEU A 130 -24.75 0.66 3.37
CA LEU A 130 -25.27 1.04 2.06
C LEU A 130 -26.13 -0.05 1.41
N TRP A 131 -25.75 -1.32 1.63
CA TRP A 131 -26.50 -2.49 1.15
C TRP A 131 -27.86 -2.61 1.83
N LYS A 132 -27.91 -2.51 3.18
CA LYS A 132 -29.15 -2.57 3.98
C LYS A 132 -30.11 -1.42 3.70
N ASN A 133 -29.61 -0.19 3.50
CA ASN A 133 -30.44 1.01 3.34
C ASN A 133 -31.05 1.21 1.94
N SER A 134 -31.11 0.16 1.10
CA SER A 134 -31.77 0.17 -0.22
C SER A 134 -31.19 1.14 -1.27
N MET A 135 -30.04 1.79 -1.02
CA MET A 135 -29.33 2.54 -2.07
C MET A 135 -28.67 1.61 -3.11
N LEU A 136 -28.31 0.39 -2.69
CA LEU A 136 -27.68 -0.64 -3.53
C LEU A 136 -28.33 -2.05 -3.39
N GLY A 137 -29.24 -2.23 -2.43
CA GLY A 137 -29.73 -3.56 -2.00
C GLY A 137 -30.56 -4.35 -3.02
N ALA A 138 -31.09 -3.71 -4.06
CA ALA A 138 -31.76 -4.41 -5.16
C ALA A 138 -30.80 -4.82 -6.30
N GLU A 139 -29.58 -4.29 -6.31
CA GLU A 139 -28.60 -4.45 -7.41
C GLU A 139 -27.35 -5.24 -7.02
N LEU A 140 -27.00 -5.32 -5.73
CA LEU A 140 -25.79 -6.01 -5.24
C LEU A 140 -26.12 -7.29 -4.46
N SER A 141 -25.58 -8.41 -4.94
CA SER A 141 -25.60 -9.72 -4.26
C SER A 141 -24.48 -9.84 -3.22
N GLN A 142 -24.54 -10.87 -2.37
CA GLN A 142 -23.46 -11.20 -1.43
C GLN A 142 -22.14 -11.50 -2.17
N ASP A 143 -22.20 -12.24 -3.28
CA ASP A 143 -21.04 -12.48 -4.14
C ASP A 143 -20.40 -11.17 -4.64
N ASN A 144 -21.20 -10.11 -4.85
CA ASN A 144 -20.67 -8.80 -5.21
C ASN A 144 -19.99 -8.11 -4.02
N LEU A 145 -20.50 -8.31 -2.80
CA LEU A 145 -19.85 -7.80 -1.58
C LEU A 145 -18.48 -8.43 -1.41
N GLU A 146 -18.39 -9.76 -1.51
CA GLU A 146 -17.14 -10.52 -1.42
C GLU A 146 -16.13 -10.06 -2.48
N ALA A 147 -16.58 -9.94 -3.74
CA ALA A 147 -15.74 -9.48 -4.83
C ALA A 147 -15.20 -8.06 -4.60
N ILE A 148 -16.04 -7.12 -4.14
CA ILE A 148 -15.60 -5.75 -3.84
C ILE A 148 -14.56 -5.74 -2.72
N ILE A 149 -14.77 -6.53 -1.65
CA ILE A 149 -13.81 -6.65 -0.54
C ILE A 149 -12.48 -7.20 -1.08
N LEU A 150 -12.52 -8.28 -1.86
CA LEU A 150 -11.34 -8.89 -2.47
C LEU A 150 -10.56 -7.89 -3.35
N ASP A 151 -11.27 -7.11 -4.18
CA ASP A 151 -10.68 -6.08 -5.04
C ASP A 151 -9.92 -5.00 -4.25
N MET A 152 -10.42 -4.63 -3.07
CA MET A 152 -9.74 -3.66 -2.20
C MET A 152 -8.39 -4.18 -1.70
N PHE A 153 -8.30 -5.48 -1.41
CA PHE A 153 -7.06 -6.11 -0.97
C PHE A 153 -6.07 -6.29 -2.10
N LEU A 154 -6.49 -6.89 -3.22
CA LEU A 154 -5.65 -7.13 -4.39
C LEU A 154 -5.13 -5.81 -4.97
N GLY A 155 -6.00 -4.79 -5.06
CA GLY A 155 -5.63 -3.50 -5.61
C GLY A 155 -4.77 -2.64 -4.69
N GLY A 156 -4.98 -2.71 -3.37
CA GLY A 156 -4.40 -1.77 -2.40
C GLY A 156 -3.10 -2.23 -1.76
N THR A 157 -2.87 -3.53 -1.66
CA THR A 157 -1.75 -4.10 -0.90
C THR A 157 -0.45 -4.06 -1.70
N ASP A 158 -0.41 -4.87 -2.75
CA ASP A 158 0.83 -5.22 -3.43
C ASP A 158 1.36 -4.05 -4.29
N THR A 159 0.44 -3.30 -4.91
CA THR A 159 0.78 -2.08 -5.67
C THR A 159 1.39 -0.97 -4.79
N THR A 160 0.89 -0.81 -3.56
CA THR A 160 1.36 0.20 -2.60
C THR A 160 2.73 -0.20 -2.07
N GLU A 161 2.91 -1.46 -1.68
CA GLU A 161 4.19 -2.02 -1.23
C GLU A 161 5.27 -1.85 -2.31
N THR A 162 4.96 -2.24 -3.54
CA THR A 162 5.90 -2.16 -4.66
C THR A 162 6.33 -0.71 -4.92
N THR A 163 5.37 0.22 -4.85
CA THR A 163 5.67 1.66 -5.01
C THR A 163 6.57 2.18 -3.90
N LEU A 164 6.32 1.76 -2.65
CA LEU A 164 7.15 2.12 -1.50
C LEU A 164 8.59 1.60 -1.65
N GLU A 165 8.74 0.34 -2.06
CA GLU A 165 10.05 -0.28 -2.22
C GLU A 165 10.85 0.41 -3.34
N TRP A 166 10.24 0.64 -4.50
CA TRP A 166 10.87 1.35 -5.61
C TRP A 166 11.25 2.78 -5.27
N ALA A 167 10.38 3.51 -4.56
CA ALA A 167 10.66 4.88 -4.16
C ALA A 167 11.87 4.94 -3.21
N MET A 168 11.95 4.03 -2.23
CA MET A 168 13.10 3.94 -1.34
C MET A 168 14.37 3.51 -2.09
N ALA A 169 14.28 2.56 -3.03
CA ALA A 169 15.42 2.14 -3.84
C ALA A 169 15.95 3.26 -4.73
N GLU A 170 15.07 4.02 -5.40
CA GLU A 170 15.45 5.16 -6.24
C GLU A 170 16.04 6.30 -5.42
N LEU A 171 15.50 6.59 -4.23
CA LEU A 171 16.07 7.58 -3.33
C LEU A 171 17.48 7.18 -2.86
N VAL A 172 17.67 5.93 -2.44
CA VAL A 172 19.00 5.44 -2.00
C VAL A 172 20.01 5.44 -3.15
N LYS A 173 19.57 5.08 -4.36
CA LYS A 173 20.41 5.13 -5.57
C LYS A 173 20.79 6.56 -5.97
N ASN A 174 20.01 7.56 -5.55
CA ASN A 174 20.23 8.98 -5.85
C ASN A 174 20.38 9.82 -4.57
N PRO A 175 21.56 9.79 -3.90
CA PRO A 175 21.77 10.47 -2.61
C PRO A 175 21.47 11.98 -2.61
N THR A 176 21.67 12.66 -3.74
CA THR A 176 21.32 14.08 -3.88
C THR A 176 19.82 14.29 -3.72
N SER A 177 19.00 13.49 -4.42
CA SER A 177 17.53 13.54 -4.33
C SER A 177 17.04 13.15 -2.93
N MET A 178 17.63 12.10 -2.33
CA MET A 178 17.37 11.70 -0.95
C MET A 178 17.56 12.86 0.02
N LYS A 179 18.71 13.54 -0.06
CA LYS A 179 19.04 14.66 0.82
C LYS A 179 18.07 15.82 0.64
N THR A 180 17.75 16.19 -0.59
CA THR A 180 16.79 17.28 -0.88
C THR A 180 15.41 17.00 -0.26
N VAL A 181 14.90 15.78 -0.41
CA VAL A 181 13.59 15.41 0.13
C VAL A 181 13.61 15.32 1.65
N GLN A 182 14.67 14.77 2.25
CA GLN A 182 14.84 14.76 3.71
C GLN A 182 14.90 16.18 4.29
N GLU A 183 15.61 17.12 3.63
CA GLU A 183 15.67 18.53 4.05
C GLU A 183 14.30 19.21 3.96
N GLU A 184 13.56 18.99 2.87
CA GLU A 184 12.18 19.49 2.72
C GLU A 184 11.28 18.96 3.85
N ILE A 185 11.24 17.64 4.04
CA ILE A 185 10.40 16.99 5.06
C ILE A 185 10.72 17.53 6.45
N ARG A 186 12.00 17.59 6.83
CA ARG A 186 12.43 18.05 8.16
C ARG A 186 12.13 19.52 8.38
N SER A 187 12.22 20.34 7.34
CA SER A 187 11.83 21.76 7.36
C SER A 187 10.34 21.93 7.60
N VAL A 188 9.49 21.18 6.89
CA VAL A 188 8.02 21.21 7.06
C VAL A 188 7.61 20.69 8.44
N ALA A 189 8.29 19.65 8.94
CA ALA A 189 7.99 19.04 10.23
C ALA A 189 8.16 19.99 11.43
N LYS A 190 9.03 21.02 11.33
CA LYS A 190 9.29 22.02 12.38
C LYS A 190 9.55 21.40 13.77
N GLY A 191 10.25 20.27 13.82
CA GLY A 191 10.58 19.59 15.08
C GLY A 191 9.52 18.61 15.62
N LYS A 192 8.38 18.40 14.93
CA LYS A 192 7.38 17.39 15.31
C LYS A 192 7.99 15.98 15.39
N LEU A 193 7.49 15.16 16.32
CA LEU A 193 7.93 13.76 16.43
C LEU A 193 7.64 12.96 15.16
N ASN A 194 6.44 13.12 14.60
CA ASN A 194 5.96 12.45 13.39
C ASN A 194 5.36 13.47 12.40
N ILE A 195 5.29 13.09 11.12
CA ILE A 195 4.64 13.87 10.06
C ILE A 195 3.14 13.54 10.04
N ASP A 196 2.29 14.56 9.93
CA ASP A 196 0.85 14.39 9.73
C ASP A 196 0.44 14.58 8.25
N MET A 197 -0.78 14.15 7.88
CA MET A 197 -1.26 14.27 6.49
C MET A 197 -1.29 15.72 5.98
N LYS A 198 -1.50 16.72 6.85
CA LYS A 198 -1.58 18.13 6.45
C LYS A 198 -0.20 18.72 6.17
N ASP A 199 0.85 18.10 6.70
CA ASP A 199 2.23 18.46 6.40
C ASP A 199 2.63 17.96 5.01
N ILE A 200 2.19 16.77 4.61
CA ILE A 200 2.49 16.15 3.31
C ILE A 200 2.00 17.00 2.13
N GLU A 201 0.86 17.68 2.28
CA GLU A 201 0.34 18.60 1.27
C GLU A 201 1.36 19.68 0.86
N LYS A 202 2.36 19.97 1.71
CA LYS A 202 3.39 21.00 1.50
C LYS A 202 4.73 20.43 1.01
N MET A 203 4.81 19.12 0.72
CA MET A 203 6.04 18.42 0.34
C MET A 203 6.08 18.19 -1.17
N ASP A 204 6.44 19.22 -1.94
CA ASP A 204 6.41 19.15 -3.40
C ASP A 204 7.55 18.29 -3.98
N SER A 205 8.71 18.26 -3.32
CA SER A 205 9.83 17.41 -3.72
C SER A 205 9.50 15.94 -3.51
N LEU A 206 8.84 15.58 -2.38
CA LEU A 206 8.35 14.23 -2.15
C LEU A 206 7.37 13.78 -3.24
N LYS A 207 6.39 14.63 -3.59
CA LYS A 207 5.43 14.33 -4.67
C LYS A 207 6.14 14.14 -6.03
N CYS A 208 7.16 14.94 -6.32
CA CYS A 208 7.96 14.77 -7.53
C CYS A 208 8.68 13.41 -7.56
N VAL A 209 9.29 12.99 -6.44
CA VAL A 209 9.92 11.67 -6.32
C VAL A 209 8.92 10.55 -6.58
N LEU A 210 7.72 10.65 -6.03
CA LEU A 210 6.69 9.64 -6.24
C LEU A 210 6.19 9.59 -7.68
N LYS A 211 5.96 10.75 -8.31
CA LYS A 211 5.61 10.82 -9.73
C LYS A 211 6.69 10.19 -10.60
N GLU A 212 7.96 10.47 -10.30
CA GLU A 212 9.09 9.91 -11.05
C GLU A 212 9.27 8.41 -10.80
N THR A 213 9.08 7.96 -9.56
CA THR A 213 9.09 6.52 -9.21
C THR A 213 8.01 5.78 -10.00
N LEU A 214 6.77 6.30 -10.03
CA LEU A 214 5.68 5.71 -10.81
C LEU A 214 5.89 5.81 -12.32
N ARG A 215 6.70 6.76 -12.80
CA ARG A 215 7.05 6.90 -14.22
C ARG A 215 8.07 5.85 -14.64
N LEU A 216 9.03 5.55 -13.77
CA LEU A 216 10.10 4.57 -14.00
C LEU A 216 9.65 3.14 -13.72
N HIS A 217 8.96 2.94 -12.61
CA HIS A 217 8.55 1.65 -12.06
C HIS A 217 7.05 1.65 -11.72
N PRO A 218 6.15 1.80 -12.72
CA PRO A 218 4.73 1.64 -12.48
C PRO A 218 4.46 0.20 -12.02
N PRO A 219 3.82 -0.04 -10.86
CA PRO A 219 3.59 -1.40 -10.38
C PRO A 219 2.86 -2.28 -11.40
N ALA A 220 1.87 -1.73 -12.11
CA ALA A 220 1.13 -2.41 -13.16
C ALA A 220 1.40 -1.75 -14.54
N PRO A 221 2.53 -2.04 -15.22
CA PRO A 221 2.94 -1.34 -16.44
C PRO A 221 2.00 -1.55 -17.62
N LEU A 222 1.26 -2.67 -17.64
CA LEU A 222 0.28 -2.98 -18.68
C LEU A 222 -1.15 -2.56 -18.31
N LEU A 223 -1.35 -2.01 -17.10
CA LEU A 223 -2.65 -1.73 -16.50
C LEU A 223 -3.59 -2.96 -16.52
N VAL A 224 -4.85 -2.77 -16.12
CA VAL A 224 -5.87 -3.80 -16.28
C VAL A 224 -6.35 -3.82 -17.73
N PRO A 225 -6.43 -5.00 -18.39
CA PRO A 225 -6.90 -5.12 -19.77
C PRO A 225 -8.24 -4.42 -20.01
N ARG A 226 -8.36 -3.74 -21.15
CA ARG A 226 -9.58 -3.04 -21.58
C ARG A 226 -10.22 -3.77 -22.75
N GLU A 227 -11.54 -3.86 -22.74
CA GLU A 227 -12.33 -4.38 -23.86
C GLU A 227 -13.13 -3.24 -24.53
N ILE A 228 -13.23 -3.30 -25.85
CA ILE A 228 -14.02 -2.36 -26.65
C ILE A 228 -15.48 -2.82 -26.61
N ALA A 229 -16.32 -2.14 -25.83
CA ALA A 229 -17.75 -2.48 -25.75
C ALA A 229 -18.53 -2.21 -27.05
N GLN A 230 -18.10 -1.24 -27.85
CA GLN A 230 -18.75 -0.83 -29.11
C GLN A 230 -17.71 -0.24 -30.08
N CYS A 231 -17.89 -0.41 -31.39
CA CYS A 231 -16.95 0.09 -32.41
C CYS A 231 -16.97 1.64 -32.46
N VAL A 232 -15.82 2.28 -32.22
CA VAL A 232 -15.72 3.76 -32.19
C VAL A 232 -14.71 4.26 -33.24
N LYS A 233 -15.10 5.22 -34.08
CA LYS A 233 -14.17 5.93 -34.96
C LYS A 233 -13.33 6.92 -34.15
N ARG A 234 -12.00 6.80 -34.27
CA ARG A 234 -11.01 7.65 -33.59
C ARG A 234 -11.15 9.12 -34.01
N ARG A 235 -11.09 10.04 -33.04
CA ARG A 235 -10.99 11.49 -33.29
C ARG A 235 -9.68 11.95 -32.66
N ASP A 236 -8.84 12.64 -33.43
CA ASP A 236 -7.53 13.10 -32.98
C ASP A 236 -7.68 14.25 -31.97
N MET A 237 -6.84 14.26 -30.93
CA MET A 237 -6.85 15.30 -29.89
C MET A 237 -5.44 15.88 -29.69
N PHE A 238 -5.40 17.21 -29.56
CA PHE A 238 -4.21 18.04 -29.43
C PHE A 238 -3.72 18.17 -27.97
N LEU A 239 -2.41 18.37 -27.80
CA LEU A 239 -1.67 18.57 -26.55
C LEU A 239 -1.65 20.03 -26.07
N ASN A 240 -1.76 20.24 -24.75
CA ASN A 240 -0.91 21.15 -23.96
C ASN A 240 -1.23 21.10 -22.43
N ASN A 241 -0.17 21.22 -21.61
CA ASN A 241 -0.11 21.60 -20.18
C ASN A 241 -0.07 20.46 -19.12
N PRO A 242 0.16 20.78 -17.82
CA PRO A 242 1.21 20.21 -16.96
C PRO A 242 0.90 18.80 -16.41
N VAL A 243 1.93 17.94 -16.34
CA VAL A 243 1.80 16.50 -16.07
C VAL A 243 1.24 16.17 -14.68
N ASP A 244 0.07 15.53 -14.64
CA ASP A 244 -0.58 14.99 -13.44
C ASP A 244 -1.02 13.52 -13.61
N CYS A 245 -1.09 12.80 -12.49
CA CYS A 245 -1.41 11.36 -12.40
C CYS A 245 -2.91 11.03 -12.53
N GLN A 246 -3.78 12.04 -12.69
CA GLN A 246 -5.25 11.88 -12.75
C GLN A 246 -5.77 11.28 -14.07
N GLY A 247 -4.88 10.80 -14.95
CA GLY A 247 -5.27 10.19 -16.22
C GLY A 247 -5.74 11.19 -17.29
N GLN A 248 -5.42 12.47 -17.12
CA GLN A 248 -5.63 13.51 -18.13
C GLN A 248 -4.40 13.66 -19.05
N ASP A 249 -3.23 13.23 -18.58
CA ASP A 249 -1.98 13.27 -19.33
C ASP A 249 -1.59 11.87 -19.84
N PHE A 250 -1.84 11.62 -21.13
CA PHE A 250 -1.57 10.31 -21.74
C PHE A 250 -0.08 9.92 -21.80
N GLN A 251 0.83 10.85 -21.45
CA GLN A 251 2.25 10.57 -21.28
C GLN A 251 2.56 9.94 -19.91
N PHE A 252 1.64 10.01 -18.95
CA PHE A 252 1.82 9.54 -17.58
C PHE A 252 0.50 9.03 -16.98
N ILE A 253 0.25 7.72 -17.09
CA ILE A 253 -1.00 7.08 -16.66
C ILE A 253 -0.79 5.89 -15.71
N PRO A 254 -0.02 6.03 -14.62
CA PRO A 254 0.27 4.91 -13.70
C PRO A 254 -0.98 4.34 -13.02
N PHE A 255 -2.07 5.13 -12.95
CA PHE A 255 -3.38 4.72 -12.42
C PHE A 255 -4.44 4.50 -13.51
N GLY A 256 -4.03 4.45 -14.77
CA GLY A 256 -4.94 4.45 -15.91
C GLY A 256 -5.73 5.75 -16.08
N ALA A 257 -6.77 5.71 -16.91
CA ALA A 257 -7.57 6.88 -17.25
C ALA A 257 -9.04 6.54 -17.54
N GLY A 258 -9.91 7.55 -17.44
CA GLY A 258 -11.33 7.48 -17.80
C GLY A 258 -12.15 6.56 -16.89
N ARG A 259 -13.17 5.89 -17.45
CA ARG A 259 -14.18 5.13 -16.68
C ARG A 259 -13.66 3.96 -15.84
N ARG A 260 -12.42 3.49 -16.08
CA ARG A 260 -11.76 2.47 -15.24
C ARG A 260 -10.37 2.96 -14.82
N GLY A 261 -10.26 4.25 -14.51
CA GLY A 261 -9.12 4.75 -13.71
C GLY A 261 -9.17 4.12 -12.32
N CYS A 262 -8.01 4.01 -11.66
CA CYS A 262 -7.89 3.36 -10.36
C CYS A 262 -8.79 4.04 -9.32
N PRO A 263 -9.77 3.33 -8.72
CA PRO A 263 -10.61 3.90 -7.66
C PRO A 263 -9.83 4.15 -6.37
N GLY A 264 -8.72 3.42 -6.16
CA GLY A 264 -7.86 3.51 -4.98
C GLY A 264 -6.75 4.55 -5.07
N MET A 265 -6.65 5.34 -6.14
CA MET A 265 -5.53 6.27 -6.38
C MET A 265 -5.26 7.19 -5.19
N SER A 266 -6.30 7.87 -4.68
CA SER A 266 -6.15 8.81 -3.56
C SER A 266 -5.74 8.10 -2.26
N PHE A 267 -6.24 6.88 -2.04
CA PHE A 267 -5.88 6.08 -0.87
C PHE A 267 -4.43 5.61 -0.93
N GLY A 268 -4.02 5.05 -2.08
CA GLY A 268 -2.67 4.56 -2.34
C GLY A 268 -1.63 5.66 -2.24
N LEU A 269 -1.81 6.78 -2.96
CA LEU A 269 -0.87 7.91 -2.91
C LEU A 269 -0.71 8.45 -1.48
N ALA A 270 -1.82 8.65 -0.76
CA ALA A 270 -1.78 9.12 0.61
C ALA A 270 -1.04 8.13 1.54
N ALA A 271 -1.18 6.82 1.34
CA ALA A 271 -0.46 5.81 2.11
C ALA A 271 1.05 5.84 1.78
N VAL A 272 1.41 5.86 0.50
CA VAL A 272 2.81 5.91 0.04
C VAL A 272 3.52 7.16 0.56
N GLU A 273 2.92 8.34 0.34
CA GLU A 273 3.46 9.63 0.80
C GLU A 273 3.67 9.63 2.31
N TYR A 274 2.69 9.14 3.07
CA TYR A 274 2.72 9.18 4.51
C TYR A 274 3.78 8.25 5.11
N VAL A 275 3.93 7.04 4.57
CA VAL A 275 4.96 6.09 5.00
C VAL A 275 6.35 6.64 4.68
N ILE A 276 6.61 7.09 3.45
CA ILE A 276 7.93 7.60 3.05
C ILE A 276 8.28 8.86 3.83
N ALA A 277 7.36 9.82 3.94
CA ALA A 277 7.62 11.06 4.67
C ALA A 277 8.10 10.76 6.10
N ASN A 278 7.43 9.84 6.79
CA ASN A 278 7.77 9.45 8.15
C ASN A 278 9.08 8.64 8.25
N LEU A 279 9.37 7.76 7.30
CA LEU A 279 10.64 7.02 7.24
C LEU A 279 11.84 7.95 7.00
N LEU A 280 11.72 8.90 6.08
CA LEU A 280 12.76 9.87 5.75
C LEU A 280 12.93 10.96 6.82
N HIS A 281 11.84 11.29 7.53
CA HIS A 281 11.87 12.16 8.69
C HIS A 281 12.63 11.52 9.86
N CYS A 282 12.34 10.26 10.16
CA CYS A 282 12.85 9.59 11.36
C CYS A 282 14.26 9.02 11.22
N PHE A 283 14.68 8.68 10.00
CA PHE A 283 15.94 7.97 9.77
C PHE A 283 16.72 8.54 8.60
N ASP A 284 18.03 8.47 8.72
CA ASP A 284 18.94 8.44 7.58
C ASP A 284 19.11 6.99 7.13
N TRP A 285 19.21 6.78 5.83
CA TRP A 285 19.27 5.44 5.25
C TRP A 285 20.62 5.22 4.57
N LYS A 286 21.22 4.06 4.81
CA LYS A 286 22.49 3.66 4.22
C LYS A 286 22.40 2.26 3.65
N LEU A 287 23.19 1.98 2.62
CA LEU A 287 23.40 0.63 2.14
C LEU A 287 24.19 -0.21 3.16
N PRO A 288 24.03 -1.55 3.16
CA PRO A 288 24.86 -2.46 3.95
C PRO A 288 26.36 -2.30 3.63
N LEU A 289 27.22 -2.67 4.60
CA LEU A 289 28.67 -2.56 4.44
C LEU A 289 29.17 -3.33 3.20
N GLY A 290 29.83 -2.63 2.28
CA GLY A 290 30.39 -3.20 1.06
C GLY A 290 29.51 -3.02 -0.18
N GLU A 291 28.29 -2.52 -0.02
CA GLU A 291 27.44 -2.10 -1.13
C GLU A 291 27.64 -0.61 -1.42
N VAL A 292 27.63 -0.25 -2.71
CA VAL A 292 27.67 1.13 -3.21
C VAL A 292 26.45 1.36 -4.10
N GLU A 293 26.05 2.61 -4.23
CA GLU A 293 24.83 3.03 -4.91
C GLU A 293 24.77 2.53 -6.37
N GLU A 294 25.91 2.47 -7.05
CA GLU A 294 26.00 1.98 -8.43
C GLU A 294 25.73 0.48 -8.58
N ASN A 295 25.93 -0.30 -7.50
CA ASN A 295 25.77 -1.76 -7.50
C ASN A 295 24.43 -2.21 -6.94
N LEU A 296 23.54 -1.28 -6.53
CA LEU A 296 22.22 -1.63 -6.04
C LEU A 296 21.43 -2.33 -7.16
N GLY A 297 20.98 -3.56 -6.90
CA GLY A 297 20.26 -4.37 -7.88
C GLY A 297 18.90 -3.76 -8.21
N MET A 298 18.77 -3.10 -9.36
CA MET A 298 17.52 -2.50 -9.86
C MET A 298 16.80 -3.38 -10.89
N THR A 299 17.09 -4.67 -10.90
CA THR A 299 16.44 -5.62 -11.82
C THR A 299 15.03 -5.95 -11.36
N GLU A 300 14.13 -6.14 -12.32
CA GLU A 300 12.71 -6.38 -12.11
C GLU A 300 12.34 -7.87 -12.21
N VAL A 301 11.26 -8.26 -11.54
CA VAL A 301 10.55 -9.54 -11.78
C VAL A 301 9.14 -9.21 -12.23
N ASN A 302 8.75 -9.78 -13.37
CA ASN A 302 7.44 -9.57 -13.96
C ASN A 302 6.39 -10.48 -13.31
N GLY A 303 5.28 -9.89 -12.89
CA GLY A 303 4.07 -10.56 -12.43
C GLY A 303 2.82 -9.77 -12.83
N LEU A 304 1.74 -9.91 -12.06
CA LEU A 304 0.59 -8.99 -12.13
C LEU A 304 1.05 -7.56 -11.82
N THR A 305 1.99 -7.46 -10.88
CA THR A 305 2.76 -6.30 -10.46
C THR A 305 4.25 -6.55 -10.75
N VAL A 306 5.03 -5.47 -10.94
CA VAL A 306 6.47 -5.55 -11.26
C VAL A 306 7.30 -5.13 -10.05
N HIS A 307 7.88 -6.13 -9.38
CA HIS A 307 8.67 -5.96 -8.17
C HIS A 307 10.16 -5.84 -8.46
N LYS A 308 10.93 -5.35 -7.47
CA LYS A 308 12.36 -5.61 -7.44
C LYS A 308 12.60 -7.11 -7.33
N LYS A 309 13.57 -7.60 -8.10
CA LYS A 309 14.00 -8.99 -8.05
C LYS A 309 14.67 -9.37 -6.74
N LEU A 310 15.42 -8.42 -6.16
CA LEU A 310 16.16 -8.60 -4.92
C LEU A 310 15.55 -7.67 -3.87
N PRO A 311 15.18 -8.18 -2.69
CA PRO A 311 14.63 -7.36 -1.62
C PRO A 311 15.58 -6.22 -1.25
N LEU A 312 15.01 -5.05 -0.98
CA LEU A 312 15.78 -3.88 -0.56
C LEU A 312 16.23 -4.01 0.91
N TYR A 313 17.54 -4.21 1.12
CA TYR A 313 18.14 -4.18 2.45
C TYR A 313 18.78 -2.82 2.75
N LEU A 314 18.42 -2.19 3.87
CA LEU A 314 19.00 -0.90 4.29
C LEU A 314 19.34 -0.87 5.77
N VAL A 315 20.34 -0.07 6.12
CA VAL A 315 20.74 0.20 7.50
C VAL A 315 20.17 1.56 7.91
N PRO A 316 19.22 1.60 8.85
CA PRO A 316 18.71 2.86 9.39
C PRO A 316 19.71 3.47 10.38
N ALA A 317 19.85 4.79 10.34
CA ALA A 317 20.57 5.57 11.33
C ALA A 317 19.62 6.64 11.91
N LEU A 318 19.58 6.74 13.24
CA LEU A 318 18.82 7.80 13.90
C LEU A 318 19.47 9.15 13.61
N ASP A 319 18.65 10.14 13.25
CA ASP A 319 19.10 11.51 13.09
C ASP A 319 19.83 11.99 14.36
N VAL A 320 21.07 12.44 14.16
CA VAL A 320 21.98 12.90 15.22
C VAL A 320 21.38 14.09 15.98
N SER A 321 20.52 14.90 15.35
CA SER A 321 19.85 16.04 15.97
C SER A 321 18.84 15.66 17.08
N ARG A 322 18.38 14.39 17.11
CA ARG A 322 17.38 13.89 18.07
C ARG A 322 17.90 12.88 19.08
N LYS A 323 19.20 12.55 19.06
CA LYS A 323 19.81 11.67 20.09
C LYS A 323 19.57 12.20 21.51
N MET A 324 19.45 13.51 21.72
CA MET A 324 19.22 14.11 23.05
C MET A 324 17.76 14.06 23.54
N SER A 325 16.75 13.93 22.67
CA SER A 325 15.35 13.87 23.11
C SER A 325 14.91 12.46 23.51
N ILE A 326 15.63 11.42 23.06
CA ILE A 326 15.25 10.01 23.27
C ILE A 326 15.84 9.42 24.57
N VAL A 327 16.93 9.98 25.09
CA VAL A 327 17.52 9.54 26.38
C VAL A 327 16.62 9.87 27.58
N VAL A 328 15.56 10.67 27.40
CA VAL A 328 14.61 11.04 28.47
C VAL A 328 13.33 10.16 28.47
N MET A 329 13.20 9.22 27.53
CA MET A 329 12.02 8.33 27.41
C MET A 329 12.31 6.84 27.68
N PHE A 330 13.52 6.52 28.17
CA PHE A 330 13.84 5.22 28.76
C PHE A 330 14.22 5.39 30.23
#